data_AF-A0A0S4IY97-F1
#
_entry.id   AF-A0A0S4IY97-F1
#
_cell.length_a   1.000
_cell.length_b   1.000
_cell.length_c   1.000
_cell.angle_alpha   90.00
_cell.angle_beta   90.00
_cell.angle_gamma   90.00
#
_symmetry.space_group_name_H-M   'P 1'
#
loop_
_entity.id
_entity.type
_entity.pdbx_description
1 polymer ?
#
loop_
_entity_poly.entity_id
_entity_poly.type
_entity_poly.pdbx_seq_one_letter_code
_entity_poly.pdbx_strand_id
1 'polypeptide(L)'
;MSASPPLEDHGGNVIAVPPTANNDNVPSYARPNISSRLPDYTNQAAEVIRSAFMPNSYKSIQNLGSHQTAIDLAPFRAGTGTNTTFSEFVYECSPYDIAVEEQAKQKQAHEEKMHSISDVDFYPGSLTTGKDKFDDYAFEYMSEPYDGKREHDRQQKFLQDSKCLSRPFIPAGVEKSLLRPTRVLLGDIMGVLYRQVLADWPEAQPTVLATAEDLIVVYFKSDRVKSSKGVLTYMNNALRRNETVLQYDLRKVNEGWDILTEDLHLMYTLRPPWVRSQKFLPAENNKPLSSAPTPEL
;
A
#
# COMPACT_ATOMS: atom_id res chain seq x y z
N MET A 1 -62.61 -17.48 30.26
CA MET A 1 -62.99 -16.12 29.83
C MET A 1 -61.83 -15.56 29.04
N SER A 2 -62.02 -15.53 27.73
CA SER A 2 -61.00 -15.24 26.71
C SER A 2 -60.96 -13.73 26.46
N ALA A 3 -59.79 -13.11 26.56
CA ALA A 3 -59.60 -11.70 26.22
C ALA A 3 -58.38 -11.58 25.30
N SER A 4 -58.65 -11.50 24.01
CA SER A 4 -57.68 -11.18 22.96
C SER A 4 -57.28 -9.70 23.04
N PRO A 5 -55.99 -9.35 22.90
CA PRO A 5 -55.58 -7.97 22.63
C PRO A 5 -55.70 -7.62 21.13
N PRO A 6 -55.90 -6.34 20.78
CA PRO A 6 -56.25 -5.91 19.43
C PRO A 6 -55.02 -5.77 18.51
N LEU A 7 -55.24 -6.05 17.23
CA LEU A 7 -54.32 -5.85 16.11
C LEU A 7 -54.10 -4.36 15.85
N GLU A 8 -52.84 -3.90 15.93
CA GLU A 8 -52.41 -2.60 15.45
C GLU A 8 -52.21 -2.65 13.92
N ASP A 9 -52.97 -1.80 13.23
CA ASP A 9 -52.97 -1.60 11.79
C ASP A 9 -51.78 -0.69 11.40
N HIS A 10 -50.73 -1.26 10.82
CA HIS A 10 -49.62 -0.50 10.27
C HIS A 10 -50.00 0.07 8.91
N GLY A 11 -50.37 1.36 8.91
CA GLY A 11 -50.62 2.15 7.71
C GLY A 11 -49.47 2.06 6.71
N GLY A 12 -49.77 1.46 5.56
CA GLY A 12 -48.90 1.46 4.39
C GLY A 12 -48.75 2.90 3.85
N ASN A 13 -47.53 3.41 3.89
CA ASN A 13 -47.16 4.69 3.31
C ASN A 13 -47.10 4.54 1.77
N VAL A 14 -48.24 4.73 1.10
CA VAL A 14 -48.30 4.79 -0.37
C VAL A 14 -47.73 6.14 -0.79
N ILE A 15 -46.48 6.12 -1.27
CA ILE A 15 -45.88 7.27 -1.96
C ILE A 15 -46.69 7.49 -3.24
N ALA A 16 -47.49 8.55 -3.26
CA ALA A 16 -48.21 8.98 -4.44
C ALA A 16 -47.23 9.35 -5.56
N VAL A 17 -47.18 8.54 -6.61
CA VAL A 17 -46.53 8.91 -7.87
C VAL A 17 -47.45 9.93 -8.55
N PRO A 18 -46.98 11.17 -8.84
CA PRO A 18 -47.81 12.16 -9.51
C PRO A 18 -48.14 11.69 -10.94
N PRO A 19 -49.34 12.01 -11.45
CA PRO A 19 -49.73 11.63 -12.80
C PRO A 19 -48.81 12.29 -13.82
N THR A 20 -48.27 11.49 -14.74
CA THR A 20 -47.51 11.94 -15.93
C THR A 20 -48.35 12.95 -16.71
N ALA A 21 -47.97 14.23 -16.65
CA ALA A 21 -48.56 15.28 -17.45
C ALA A 21 -48.28 15.02 -18.94
N ASN A 22 -49.33 15.02 -19.75
CA ASN A 22 -49.25 14.93 -21.21
C ASN A 22 -48.34 16.06 -21.77
N ASN A 23 -47.22 15.67 -22.38
CA ASN A 23 -46.13 16.54 -22.83
C ASN A 23 -46.37 17.25 -24.18
N ASP A 24 -47.61 17.29 -24.67
CA ASP A 24 -47.88 17.71 -26.06
C ASP A 24 -47.90 19.22 -26.28
N ASN A 25 -47.81 20.04 -25.23
CA ASN A 25 -47.93 21.50 -25.35
C ASN A 25 -46.67 22.30 -24.94
N VAL A 26 -45.51 21.64 -24.88
CA VAL A 26 -44.25 22.31 -24.52
C VAL A 26 -43.48 22.72 -25.79
N PRO A 27 -43.13 24.01 -25.96
CA PRO A 27 -42.39 24.49 -27.13
C PRO A 27 -41.03 23.79 -27.27
N SER A 28 -40.55 23.63 -28.51
CA SER A 28 -39.41 22.77 -28.85
C SER A 28 -38.12 23.06 -28.06
N TYR A 29 -37.90 24.32 -27.66
CA TYR A 29 -36.75 24.75 -26.86
C TYR A 29 -36.86 24.38 -25.37
N ALA A 30 -38.05 24.07 -24.88
CA ALA A 30 -38.31 23.64 -23.51
C ALA A 30 -38.47 22.11 -23.39
N ARG A 31 -38.33 21.38 -24.51
CA ARG A 31 -38.23 19.92 -24.49
C ARG A 31 -36.84 19.53 -23.99
N PRO A 32 -36.73 18.58 -23.04
CA PRO A 32 -35.42 18.10 -22.60
C PRO A 32 -34.69 17.46 -23.79
N ASN A 33 -33.57 18.07 -24.21
CA ASN A 33 -32.69 17.53 -25.24
C ASN A 33 -31.69 16.53 -24.63
N ILE A 34 -30.99 15.78 -25.47
CA ILE A 34 -30.01 14.76 -25.02
C ILE A 34 -28.89 15.38 -24.16
N SER A 35 -28.52 16.64 -24.38
CA SER A 35 -27.52 17.34 -23.56
C SER A 35 -28.06 17.85 -22.21
N SER A 36 -29.38 17.90 -22.00
CA SER A 36 -30.03 18.20 -20.72
C SER A 36 -30.28 16.96 -19.86
N ARG A 37 -30.20 15.76 -20.46
CA ARG A 37 -30.08 14.51 -19.71
C ARG A 37 -28.64 14.40 -19.24
N LEU A 38 -28.35 14.98 -18.07
CA LEU A 38 -27.16 14.63 -17.33
C LEU A 38 -27.16 13.10 -17.16
N PRO A 39 -26.01 12.41 -17.34
CA PRO A 39 -25.94 11.00 -16.99
C PRO A 39 -26.36 10.88 -15.54
N ASP A 40 -27.44 10.14 -15.30
CA ASP A 40 -27.80 9.71 -13.96
C ASP A 40 -26.67 8.79 -13.49
N TYR A 41 -25.60 9.37 -12.95
CA TYR A 41 -24.63 8.66 -12.12
C TYR A 41 -25.30 8.33 -10.79
N THR A 42 -26.43 7.64 -10.86
CA THR A 42 -26.96 6.94 -9.73
C THR A 42 -25.96 5.83 -9.44
N ASN A 43 -25.26 5.94 -8.32
CA ASN A 43 -24.46 4.86 -7.75
C ASN A 43 -25.29 3.59 -7.43
N GLN A 44 -26.48 3.43 -8.01
CA GLN A 44 -27.36 2.29 -7.88
C GLN A 44 -26.63 0.97 -8.12
N ALA A 45 -25.76 0.88 -9.14
CA ALA A 45 -24.96 -0.33 -9.35
C ALA A 45 -24.02 -0.60 -8.16
N ALA A 46 -23.33 0.43 -7.65
CA ALA A 46 -22.45 0.33 -6.49
C ALA A 46 -23.22 0.05 -5.18
N GLU A 47 -24.43 0.59 -5.03
CA GLU A 47 -25.31 0.34 -3.88
C GLU A 47 -25.93 -1.05 -3.89
N VAL A 48 -26.27 -1.58 -5.07
CA VAL A 48 -26.71 -2.98 -5.24
C VAL A 48 -25.59 -3.91 -4.79
N ILE A 49 -24.36 -3.68 -5.26
CA ILE A 49 -23.17 -4.44 -4.84
C ILE A 49 -22.96 -4.33 -3.33
N ARG A 50 -22.90 -3.11 -2.76
CA ARG A 50 -22.72 -2.93 -1.31
C ARG A 50 -23.80 -3.63 -0.51
N SER A 51 -25.07 -3.51 -0.93
CA SER A 51 -26.19 -4.15 -0.24
C SER A 51 -26.14 -5.66 -0.32
N ALA A 52 -25.54 -6.26 -1.35
CA ALA A 52 -25.38 -7.73 -1.44
C ALA A 52 -24.33 -8.28 -0.46
N PHE A 53 -23.37 -7.45 -0.04
CA PHE A 53 -22.26 -7.86 0.85
C PHE A 53 -22.40 -7.35 2.31
N MET A 54 -23.51 -6.72 2.68
CA MET A 54 -23.75 -6.35 4.09
C MET A 54 -24.18 -7.57 4.92
N PRO A 55 -23.69 -7.72 6.17
CA PRO A 55 -24.21 -8.72 7.08
C PRO A 55 -25.70 -8.46 7.32
N ASN A 56 -26.53 -9.50 7.19
CA ASN A 56 -28.00 -9.50 7.21
C ASN A 56 -28.71 -9.15 5.89
N SER A 57 -28.01 -9.11 4.76
CA SER A 57 -28.65 -9.04 3.45
C SER A 57 -28.90 -10.43 2.86
N TYR A 58 -30.11 -10.67 2.37
CA TYR A 58 -30.52 -11.93 1.71
C TYR A 58 -30.61 -11.81 0.18
N LYS A 59 -29.99 -10.78 -0.41
CA LYS A 59 -30.01 -10.60 -1.87
C LYS A 59 -29.11 -11.65 -2.55
N SER A 60 -29.67 -12.39 -3.50
CA SER A 60 -28.93 -13.43 -4.23
C SER A 60 -27.84 -12.84 -5.13
N ILE A 61 -26.60 -13.33 -4.97
CA ILE A 61 -25.43 -12.95 -5.78
C ILE A 61 -25.60 -13.38 -7.25
N GLN A 62 -26.47 -14.36 -7.52
CA GLN A 62 -26.66 -14.91 -8.87
C GLN A 62 -27.25 -13.90 -9.87
N ASN A 63 -27.93 -12.85 -9.40
CA ASN A 63 -28.56 -11.84 -10.25
C ASN A 63 -27.76 -10.52 -10.39
N LEU A 64 -26.51 -10.46 -9.91
CA LEU A 64 -25.71 -9.22 -9.96
C LEU A 64 -25.30 -8.77 -11.38
N GLY A 65 -25.49 -9.62 -12.41
CA GLY A 65 -25.14 -9.32 -13.80
C GLY A 65 -26.32 -9.02 -14.75
N SER A 66 -27.58 -9.21 -14.31
CA SER A 66 -28.75 -9.13 -15.22
C SER A 66 -29.41 -7.75 -15.28
N HIS A 67 -29.06 -6.83 -14.37
CA HIS A 67 -29.49 -5.43 -14.45
C HIS A 67 -28.38 -4.58 -15.09
N GLN A 68 -28.08 -4.86 -16.35
CA GLN A 68 -27.50 -3.84 -17.21
C GLN A 68 -28.58 -2.77 -17.41
N THR A 69 -28.28 -1.55 -16.98
CA THR A 69 -29.02 -0.36 -17.40
C THR A 69 -29.17 -0.41 -18.90
N ALA A 70 -30.41 -0.38 -19.39
CA ALA A 70 -30.72 -0.25 -20.80
C ALA A 70 -30.11 1.06 -21.32
N ILE A 71 -28.87 0.96 -21.80
CA ILE A 71 -28.38 1.87 -22.83
C ILE A 71 -29.15 1.42 -24.07
N ASP A 72 -30.01 2.30 -24.55
CA ASP A 72 -30.88 2.13 -25.70
C ASP A 72 -30.02 2.04 -26.97
N LEU A 73 -29.30 0.91 -27.12
CA LEU A 73 -28.71 0.49 -28.38
C LEU A 73 -29.85 -0.08 -29.19
N ALA A 74 -30.28 0.69 -30.20
CA ALA A 74 -31.28 0.29 -31.16
C ALA A 74 -31.06 -1.18 -31.59
N PRO A 75 -32.13 -1.99 -31.67
CA PRO A 75 -31.99 -3.39 -32.04
C PRO A 75 -31.36 -3.49 -33.42
N PHE A 76 -30.22 -4.17 -33.49
CA PHE A 76 -29.59 -4.60 -34.72
C PHE A 76 -30.66 -5.24 -35.61
N ARG A 77 -30.97 -4.59 -36.73
CA ARG A 77 -31.81 -5.16 -37.79
C ARG A 77 -31.03 -6.32 -38.40
N ALA A 78 -31.32 -7.53 -37.95
CA ALA A 78 -30.89 -8.75 -38.64
C ALA A 78 -31.57 -8.78 -40.02
N GLY A 79 -30.80 -8.47 -41.06
CA GLY A 79 -31.21 -8.67 -42.44
C GLY A 79 -31.44 -10.15 -42.71
N THR A 80 -32.62 -10.48 -43.21
CA THR A 80 -32.92 -11.78 -43.81
C THR A 80 -32.09 -11.96 -45.07
N GLY A 81 -31.04 -12.78 -45.02
CA GLY A 81 -30.18 -13.05 -46.17
C GLY A 81 -29.27 -14.27 -45.95
N THR A 82 -29.72 -15.41 -46.48
CA THR A 82 -28.97 -16.59 -46.93
C THR A 82 -27.59 -16.92 -46.33
N ASN A 83 -27.57 -17.99 -45.52
CA ASN A 83 -26.51 -19.01 -45.33
C ASN A 83 -25.11 -18.78 -45.93
N THR A 84 -24.41 -17.73 -45.52
CA THR A 84 -22.96 -17.72 -45.38
C THR A 84 -22.66 -17.49 -43.90
N THR A 85 -21.96 -18.43 -43.26
CA THR A 85 -21.82 -18.52 -41.79
C THR A 85 -20.96 -17.42 -41.16
N PHE A 86 -20.60 -16.39 -41.93
CA PHE A 86 -19.98 -15.16 -41.48
C PHE A 86 -20.52 -14.01 -42.33
N SER A 87 -21.30 -13.10 -41.71
CA SER A 87 -21.54 -11.78 -42.28
C SER A 87 -20.22 -11.01 -42.25
N GLU A 88 -19.76 -10.53 -43.40
CA GLU A 88 -18.65 -9.58 -43.48
C GLU A 88 -19.00 -8.37 -42.62
N PHE A 89 -18.33 -8.23 -41.48
CA PHE A 89 -18.51 -7.07 -40.63
C PHE A 89 -17.77 -5.90 -41.28
N VAL A 90 -18.47 -4.78 -41.47
CA VAL A 90 -17.82 -3.54 -41.86
C VAL A 90 -16.97 -3.11 -40.66
N TYR A 91 -15.64 -3.13 -40.81
CA TYR A 91 -14.74 -2.63 -39.78
C TYR A 91 -14.93 -1.12 -39.66
N GLU A 92 -15.69 -0.70 -38.66
CA GLU A 92 -15.74 0.70 -38.25
C GLU A 92 -14.50 0.95 -37.38
N CYS A 93 -13.58 1.78 -37.89
CA CYS A 93 -12.37 2.14 -37.16
C CYS A 93 -12.73 2.60 -35.74
N SER A 94 -12.05 2.02 -34.74
CA SER A 94 -12.31 2.39 -33.37
C SER A 94 -11.89 3.86 -33.16
N PRO A 95 -12.48 4.57 -32.19
CA PRO A 95 -12.04 5.93 -31.83
C PRO A 95 -10.54 6.00 -31.46
N TYR A 96 -9.94 4.89 -31.07
CA TYR A 96 -8.51 4.78 -30.79
C TYR A 96 -7.67 4.73 -32.06
N ASP A 97 -8.20 4.15 -33.15
CA ASP A 97 -7.53 4.13 -34.46
C ASP A 97 -7.42 5.56 -35.02
N ILE A 98 -8.44 6.39 -34.80
CA ILE A 98 -8.44 7.82 -35.18
C ILE A 98 -7.36 8.58 -34.41
N ALA A 99 -7.21 8.33 -33.12
CA ALA A 99 -6.19 8.99 -32.31
C ALA A 99 -4.75 8.59 -32.73
N VAL A 100 -4.55 7.32 -33.12
CA VAL A 100 -3.27 6.84 -33.65
C VAL A 100 -2.96 7.49 -35.00
N GLU A 101 -3.98 7.63 -35.87
CA GLU A 101 -3.84 8.29 -37.17
C GLU A 101 -3.53 9.80 -37.00
N GLU A 102 -4.19 10.48 -36.07
CA GLU A 102 -3.92 11.89 -35.77
C GLU A 102 -2.49 12.11 -35.26
N GLN A 103 -1.98 11.22 -34.40
CA GLN A 103 -0.60 11.28 -33.93
C GLN A 103 0.41 11.04 -35.06
N ALA A 104 0.13 10.07 -35.94
CA ALA A 104 0.97 9.82 -37.11
C ALA A 104 1.03 11.05 -38.03
N LYS A 105 -0.12 11.72 -38.24
CA LYS A 105 -0.20 12.94 -39.04
C LYS A 105 0.51 14.13 -38.39
N GLN A 106 0.42 14.27 -37.07
CA GLN A 106 1.17 15.28 -36.32
C GLN A 106 2.68 15.05 -36.43
N LYS A 107 3.14 13.80 -36.39
CA LYS A 107 4.55 13.45 -36.57
C LYS A 107 5.04 13.79 -37.97
N GLN A 108 4.28 13.43 -39.02
CA GLN A 108 4.62 13.81 -40.40
C GLN A 108 4.67 15.32 -40.59
N ALA A 109 3.67 16.05 -40.10
CA ALA A 109 3.64 17.51 -40.20
C ALA A 109 4.80 18.17 -39.42
N HIS A 110 5.26 17.54 -38.33
CA HIS A 110 6.45 17.99 -37.62
C HIS A 110 7.73 17.74 -38.43
N GLU A 111 7.88 16.55 -39.03
CA GLU A 111 9.01 16.20 -39.89
C GLU A 111 9.09 17.12 -41.13
N GLU A 112 7.97 17.39 -41.79
CA GLU A 112 7.88 18.32 -42.91
C GLU A 112 8.27 19.75 -42.50
N LYS A 113 7.83 20.21 -41.31
CA LYS A 113 8.25 21.52 -40.78
C LYS A 113 9.73 21.57 -40.48
N MET A 114 10.32 20.50 -39.94
CA MET A 114 11.77 20.42 -39.73
C MET A 114 12.53 20.51 -41.04
N HIS A 115 12.13 19.75 -42.06
CA HIS A 115 12.72 19.82 -43.40
C HIS A 115 12.54 21.19 -44.07
N SER A 116 11.45 21.91 -43.78
CA SER A 116 11.25 23.27 -44.35
C SER A 116 12.22 24.32 -43.81
N ILE A 117 12.78 24.10 -42.61
CA ILE A 117 13.69 25.04 -41.95
C ILE A 117 15.15 24.73 -42.28
N SER A 118 15.52 23.46 -42.40
CA SER A 118 16.85 23.05 -42.84
C SER A 118 16.86 21.65 -43.45
N ASP A 119 17.65 21.46 -44.51
CA ASP A 119 17.92 20.13 -45.12
C ASP A 119 18.84 19.25 -44.24
N VAL A 120 19.38 19.80 -43.16
CA VAL A 120 20.26 19.12 -42.21
C VAL A 120 19.48 18.85 -40.93
N ASP A 121 19.56 17.61 -40.44
CA ASP A 121 18.94 17.20 -39.17
C ASP A 121 19.40 18.10 -38.02
N PHE A 122 18.46 18.57 -37.21
CA PHE A 122 18.76 19.43 -36.07
C PHE A 122 19.43 18.61 -34.97
N TYR A 123 20.76 18.68 -34.88
CA TYR A 123 21.48 18.10 -33.76
C TYR A 123 21.35 19.01 -32.54
N PRO A 124 20.87 18.51 -31.39
CA PRO A 124 20.89 19.29 -30.16
C PRO A 124 22.34 19.69 -29.85
N GLY A 125 22.56 20.95 -29.48
CA GLY A 125 23.88 21.59 -29.35
C GLY A 125 24.87 20.94 -28.36
N SER A 126 24.52 19.82 -27.74
CA SER A 126 25.48 18.95 -27.02
C SER A 126 26.33 18.08 -27.97
N LEU A 127 26.02 18.05 -29.26
CA LEU A 127 26.70 17.28 -30.31
C LEU A 127 27.45 18.18 -31.31
N THR A 128 27.64 19.46 -31.03
CA THR A 128 28.66 20.19 -31.78
C THR A 128 29.98 19.57 -31.39
N THR A 129 30.57 18.80 -32.31
CA THR A 129 32.00 18.47 -32.36
C THR A 129 32.79 19.77 -32.55
N GLY A 130 32.69 20.65 -31.55
CA GLY A 130 33.55 21.78 -31.39
C GLY A 130 34.93 21.22 -31.15
N LYS A 131 35.81 21.44 -32.12
CA LYS A 131 37.25 21.35 -31.90
C LYS A 131 37.61 22.45 -30.90
N ASP A 132 37.35 22.23 -29.62
CA ASP A 132 37.92 23.04 -28.57
C ASP A 132 39.42 22.75 -28.58
N LYS A 133 40.16 23.70 -29.14
CA LYS A 133 41.62 23.68 -29.21
C LYS A 133 42.17 23.98 -27.82
N PHE A 134 42.13 22.98 -26.94
CA PHE A 134 43.05 22.91 -25.81
C PHE A 134 44.24 22.03 -26.24
N ASP A 135 45.43 22.52 -25.95
CA ASP A 135 46.76 22.09 -26.41
C ASP A 135 46.93 20.59 -26.75
N ASP A 136 47.47 20.33 -27.95
CA ASP A 136 48.12 19.12 -28.49
C ASP A 136 47.50 17.73 -28.33
N TYR A 137 46.33 17.59 -27.69
CA TYR A 137 45.57 16.34 -27.64
C TYR A 137 44.13 16.58 -28.04
N ALA A 138 43.87 16.56 -29.35
CA ALA A 138 42.52 16.56 -29.89
C ALA A 138 41.82 15.23 -29.56
N PHE A 139 41.17 15.15 -28.40
CA PHE A 139 40.24 14.06 -28.11
C PHE A 139 38.94 14.34 -28.87
N GLU A 140 38.70 13.55 -29.92
CA GLU A 140 37.41 13.50 -30.60
C GLU A 140 36.40 12.94 -29.61
N TYR A 141 35.56 13.83 -29.06
CA TYR A 141 34.46 13.45 -28.18
C TYR A 141 33.44 12.65 -28.99
N MET A 142 33.65 11.35 -29.10
CA MET A 142 32.61 10.44 -29.55
C MET A 142 31.55 10.43 -28.45
N SER A 143 30.45 11.15 -28.68
CA SER A 143 29.25 11.00 -27.87
C SER A 143 28.89 9.52 -27.84
N GLU A 144 29.01 8.87 -26.69
CA GLU A 144 28.67 7.46 -26.59
C GLU A 144 27.19 7.29 -27.00
N PRO A 145 26.88 6.53 -28.06
CA PRO A 145 25.52 6.42 -28.59
C PRO A 145 24.54 5.74 -27.62
N TYR A 146 25.05 5.24 -26.49
CA TYR A 146 24.28 4.51 -25.48
C TYR A 146 23.85 5.38 -24.28
N ASP A 147 24.47 6.54 -24.05
CA ASP A 147 24.15 7.36 -22.87
C ASP A 147 22.80 8.08 -23.05
N GLY A 148 22.52 8.54 -24.27
CA GLY A 148 21.23 9.17 -24.61
C GLY A 148 20.03 8.23 -24.44
N LYS A 149 20.15 6.96 -24.83
CA LYS A 149 19.07 5.96 -24.66
C LYS A 149 18.81 5.68 -23.18
N ARG A 150 19.87 5.50 -22.39
CA ARG A 150 19.77 5.21 -20.96
C ARG A 150 19.15 6.37 -20.18
N GLU A 151 19.48 7.59 -20.55
CA GLU A 151 18.90 8.80 -19.97
C GLU A 151 17.43 8.97 -20.37
N HIS A 152 17.11 8.73 -21.65
CA HIS A 152 15.74 8.75 -22.14
C HIS A 152 14.85 7.71 -21.43
N ASP A 153 15.34 6.47 -21.26
CA ASP A 153 14.62 5.42 -20.53
C ASP A 153 14.39 5.80 -19.05
N ARG A 154 15.38 6.45 -18.42
CA ARG A 154 15.27 6.97 -17.05
C ARG A 154 14.19 8.06 -16.94
N GLN A 155 14.17 9.00 -17.89
CA GLN A 155 13.18 10.08 -17.94
C GLN A 155 11.78 9.54 -18.20
N GLN A 156 11.62 8.59 -19.12
CA GLN A 156 10.34 7.94 -19.38
C GLN A 156 9.81 7.21 -18.13
N LYS A 157 10.67 6.50 -17.40
CA LYS A 157 10.30 5.85 -16.15
C LYS A 157 9.84 6.86 -15.10
N PHE A 158 10.57 7.98 -14.94
CA PHE A 158 10.19 9.03 -14.01
C PHE A 158 8.82 9.66 -14.37
N LEU A 159 8.58 9.93 -15.66
CA LEU A 159 7.28 10.38 -16.16
C LEU A 159 6.17 9.36 -15.94
N GLN A 160 6.45 8.07 -16.10
CA GLN A 160 5.47 7.02 -15.85
C GLN A 160 5.15 6.89 -14.35
N ASP A 161 6.16 6.91 -13.49
CA ASP A 161 6.01 6.82 -12.04
C ASP A 161 5.28 8.04 -11.47
N SER A 162 5.52 9.24 -12.03
CA SER A 162 4.83 10.48 -11.64
C SER A 162 3.38 10.59 -12.12
N LYS A 163 2.97 9.84 -13.16
CA LYS A 163 1.55 9.72 -13.55
C LYS A 163 0.72 8.98 -12.49
N CYS A 164 1.35 8.14 -11.67
CA CYS A 164 0.74 7.55 -10.48
C CYS A 164 0.76 8.54 -9.30
N LEU A 165 -0.04 9.60 -9.39
CA LEU A 165 -0.17 10.61 -8.32
C LEU A 165 -0.72 10.02 -7.01
N SER A 166 -1.42 8.90 -7.09
CA SER A 166 -1.89 8.14 -5.93
C SER A 166 -1.04 6.89 -5.75
N ARG A 167 -0.39 6.77 -4.59
CA ARG A 167 -0.11 5.46 -4.01
C ARG A 167 -1.42 4.63 -4.02
N PRO A 168 -1.37 3.28 -4.07
CA PRO A 168 -2.58 2.48 -3.90
C PRO A 168 -3.38 3.02 -2.72
N PHE A 169 -4.70 3.15 -2.88
CA PHE A 169 -5.57 3.71 -1.85
C PHE A 169 -5.42 2.88 -0.57
N ILE A 170 -4.71 3.44 0.41
CA ILE A 170 -4.59 2.87 1.74
C ILE A 170 -5.63 3.61 2.58
N PRO A 171 -6.76 2.97 2.95
CA PRO A 171 -7.76 3.61 3.79
C PRO A 171 -7.10 4.06 5.11
N ALA A 172 -7.26 5.34 5.42
CA ALA A 172 -6.79 5.90 6.68
C ALA A 172 -7.41 5.11 7.85
N GLY A 173 -6.56 4.43 8.64
CA GLY A 173 -6.98 3.64 9.81
C GLY A 173 -6.82 2.12 9.69
N VAL A 174 -6.56 1.56 8.50
CA VAL A 174 -6.30 0.11 8.34
C VAL A 174 -4.82 -0.24 8.50
N GLU A 175 -3.94 0.76 8.49
CA GLU A 175 -2.54 0.52 8.84
C GLU A 175 -2.37 0.29 10.35
N LYS A 176 -2.32 -0.99 10.72
CA LYS A 176 -1.49 -1.53 11.82
C LYS A 176 -2.11 -1.65 13.22
N SER A 177 -3.37 -1.33 13.47
CA SER A 177 -3.93 -1.47 14.83
C SER A 177 -4.32 -2.91 15.20
N LEU A 178 -4.90 -3.68 14.27
CA LEU A 178 -5.31 -5.07 14.53
C LEU A 178 -4.21 -6.12 14.28
N LEU A 179 -3.20 -5.77 13.47
CA LEU A 179 -2.05 -6.63 13.18
C LEU A 179 -0.88 -6.43 14.15
N ARG A 180 -0.87 -5.34 14.92
CA ARG A 180 0.21 -5.12 15.88
C ARG A 180 0.06 -6.10 17.04
N PRO A 181 1.16 -6.76 17.44
CA PRO A 181 1.21 -7.51 18.68
C PRO A 181 0.66 -6.66 19.82
N THR A 182 -0.29 -7.22 20.58
CA THR A 182 -0.86 -6.57 21.76
C THR A 182 -0.39 -7.29 23.02
N ARG A 183 -0.53 -6.63 24.18
CA ARG A 183 -0.17 -7.18 25.49
C ARG A 183 -0.81 -8.55 25.78
N VAL A 184 -1.98 -8.82 25.21
CA VAL A 184 -2.69 -10.11 25.36
C VAL A 184 -1.83 -11.28 24.87
N LEU A 185 -0.98 -11.06 23.86
CA LEU A 185 -0.12 -12.08 23.28
C LEU A 185 1.19 -12.30 24.05
N LEU A 186 1.44 -11.56 25.14
CA LEU A 186 2.72 -11.64 25.88
C LEU A 186 3.03 -13.07 26.34
N GLY A 187 2.04 -13.77 26.90
CA GLY A 187 2.19 -15.15 27.34
C GLY A 187 2.54 -16.10 26.19
N ASP A 188 1.89 -15.94 25.04
CA ASP A 188 2.15 -16.75 23.85
C ASP A 188 3.56 -16.50 23.31
N ILE A 189 3.97 -15.23 23.23
CA ILE A 189 5.32 -14.84 22.78
C ILE A 189 6.38 -15.46 23.68
N MET A 190 6.21 -15.37 25.00
CA MET A 190 7.14 -15.96 25.96
C MET A 190 7.23 -17.47 25.80
N GLY A 191 6.10 -18.16 25.64
CA GLY A 191 6.06 -19.61 25.47
C GLY A 191 6.69 -20.09 24.16
N VAL A 192 6.49 -19.35 23.05
CA VAL A 192 7.13 -19.65 21.77
C VAL A 192 8.63 -19.39 21.84
N LEU A 193 9.03 -18.23 22.39
CA LEU A 193 10.44 -17.86 22.53
C LEU A 193 11.19 -18.87 23.42
N TYR A 194 10.61 -19.25 24.56
CA TYR A 194 11.17 -20.27 25.44
C TYR A 194 11.40 -21.60 24.71
N ARG A 195 10.39 -22.10 23.96
CA ARG A 195 10.52 -23.36 23.22
C ARG A 195 11.62 -23.32 22.17
N GLN A 196 11.75 -22.20 21.44
CA GLN A 196 12.79 -22.04 20.43
C GLN A 196 14.18 -21.98 21.04
N VAL A 197 14.38 -21.14 22.06
CA VAL A 197 15.68 -21.01 22.73
C VAL A 197 16.07 -22.31 23.42
N LEU A 198 15.11 -23.03 24.03
CA LEU A 198 15.36 -24.34 24.64
C LEU A 198 15.72 -25.41 23.60
N ALA A 199 15.11 -25.37 22.41
CA ALA A 199 15.44 -26.30 21.33
C ALA A 199 16.86 -26.08 20.78
N ASP A 200 17.29 -24.81 20.66
CA ASP A 200 18.62 -24.46 20.19
C ASP A 200 19.71 -24.69 21.26
N TRP A 201 19.37 -24.46 22.53
CA TRP A 201 20.29 -24.53 23.68
C TRP A 201 19.71 -25.33 24.86
N PRO A 202 19.51 -26.65 24.71
CA PRO A 202 18.92 -27.49 25.76
C PRO A 202 19.81 -27.59 27.00
N GLU A 203 21.14 -27.56 26.81
CA GLU A 203 22.13 -27.65 27.88
C GLU A 203 22.13 -26.44 28.82
N ALA A 204 21.73 -25.26 28.32
CA ALA A 204 21.78 -24.01 29.07
C ALA A 204 20.57 -23.79 29.99
N GLN A 205 19.48 -24.57 29.83
CA GLN A 205 18.22 -24.44 30.55
C GLN A 205 17.74 -22.98 30.65
N PRO A 206 17.49 -22.32 29.51
CA PRO A 206 17.10 -20.91 29.47
C PRO A 206 15.81 -20.70 30.26
N THR A 207 15.66 -19.52 30.86
CA THR A 207 14.42 -19.13 31.55
C THR A 207 13.92 -17.82 30.95
N VAL A 208 12.65 -17.77 30.54
CA VAL A 208 12.04 -16.57 29.94
C VAL A 208 10.98 -16.03 30.89
N LEU A 209 11.12 -14.77 31.29
CA LEU A 209 10.24 -14.09 32.25
C LEU A 209 9.74 -12.77 31.68
N ALA A 210 8.63 -12.27 32.23
CA ALA A 210 8.15 -10.91 31.99
C ALA A 210 8.36 -10.06 33.25
N THR A 211 8.91 -8.87 33.07
CA THR A 211 9.03 -7.86 34.13
C THR A 211 7.69 -7.14 34.33
N ALA A 212 7.52 -6.41 35.43
CA ALA A 212 6.34 -5.56 35.71
C ALA A 212 6.03 -4.54 34.60
N GLU A 213 7.04 -4.15 33.83
CA GLU A 213 6.92 -3.24 32.67
C GLU A 213 6.62 -3.97 31.34
N ASP A 214 6.24 -5.25 31.39
CA ASP A 214 6.01 -6.12 30.24
C ASP A 214 7.24 -6.31 29.32
N LEU A 215 8.46 -6.10 29.87
CA LEU A 215 9.71 -6.45 29.20
C LEU A 215 9.93 -7.95 29.27
N ILE A 216 10.40 -8.55 28.18
CA ILE A 216 10.70 -9.99 28.11
C ILE A 216 12.18 -10.17 28.43
N VAL A 217 12.48 -10.92 29.48
CA VAL A 217 13.85 -11.18 29.92
C VAL A 217 14.17 -12.65 29.72
N VAL A 218 15.28 -12.92 29.05
CA VAL A 218 15.83 -14.26 28.85
C VAL A 218 17.07 -14.41 29.71
N TYR A 219 17.05 -15.37 30.63
CA TYR A 219 18.16 -15.73 31.49
C TYR A 219 18.82 -17.02 31.04
N PHE A 220 20.15 -17.03 31.03
CA PHE A 220 20.96 -18.23 30.88
C PHE A 220 21.83 -18.42 32.12
N LYS A 221 21.87 -19.64 32.68
CA LYS A 221 22.77 -19.94 33.79
C LYS A 221 24.21 -19.95 33.29
N SER A 222 25.07 -19.10 33.86
CA SER A 222 26.48 -19.00 33.47
C SER A 222 27.18 -20.35 33.59
N ASP A 223 26.90 -21.11 34.66
CA ASP A 223 27.50 -22.43 34.93
C ASP A 223 27.16 -23.50 33.89
N ARG A 224 26.04 -23.33 33.17
CA ARG A 224 25.56 -24.29 32.17
C ARG A 224 25.99 -23.92 30.76
N VAL A 225 26.51 -22.72 30.58
CA VAL A 225 26.91 -22.17 29.29
C VAL A 225 28.42 -22.30 29.14
N LYS A 226 28.87 -22.94 28.06
CA LYS A 226 30.32 -23.12 27.79
C LYS A 226 31.04 -21.79 27.52
N SER A 227 30.35 -20.81 26.95
CA SER A 227 30.92 -19.51 26.61
C SER A 227 29.86 -18.41 26.59
N SER A 228 30.04 -17.35 27.39
CA SER A 228 29.16 -16.18 27.39
C SER A 228 29.11 -15.51 26.02
N LYS A 229 30.26 -15.40 25.34
CA LYS A 229 30.39 -14.84 23.99
C LYS A 229 29.57 -15.62 22.95
N GLY A 230 29.43 -16.93 23.14
CA GLY A 230 28.60 -17.79 22.29
C GLY A 230 27.13 -17.40 22.40
N VAL A 231 26.63 -17.23 23.63
CA VAL A 231 25.25 -16.80 23.89
C VAL A 231 25.00 -15.39 23.38
N LEU A 232 25.93 -14.45 23.58
CA LEU A 232 25.82 -13.10 23.02
C LEU A 232 25.69 -13.12 21.49
N THR A 233 26.53 -13.91 20.82
CA THR A 233 26.52 -14.04 19.36
C THR A 233 25.20 -14.67 18.90
N TYR A 234 24.73 -15.70 19.60
CA TYR A 234 23.44 -16.33 19.35
C TYR A 234 22.28 -15.34 19.49
N MET A 235 22.21 -14.59 20.60
CA MET A 235 21.14 -13.62 20.85
C MET A 235 21.15 -12.47 19.85
N ASN A 236 22.33 -11.98 19.44
CA ASN A 236 22.45 -10.99 18.38
C ASN A 236 21.96 -11.51 17.02
N ASN A 237 22.15 -12.81 16.75
CA ASN A 237 21.64 -13.44 15.55
C ASN A 237 20.12 -13.67 15.65
N ALA A 238 19.62 -14.03 16.83
CA ALA A 238 18.18 -14.18 17.09
C ALA A 238 17.41 -12.89 16.79
N LEU A 239 17.97 -11.71 17.10
CA LEU A 239 17.37 -10.42 16.74
C LEU A 239 17.11 -10.24 15.24
N ARG A 240 17.85 -10.94 14.37
CA ARG A 240 17.76 -10.80 12.91
C ARG A 240 17.10 -11.98 12.22
N ARG A 241 17.13 -13.16 12.82
CA ARG A 241 16.73 -14.42 12.19
C ARG A 241 15.63 -15.17 12.92
N ASN A 242 15.41 -14.91 14.20
CA ASN A 242 14.38 -15.61 14.95
C ASN A 242 13.00 -15.10 14.49
N GLU A 243 12.17 -16.03 14.01
CA GLU A 243 10.85 -15.72 13.47
C GLU A 243 9.95 -15.05 14.51
N THR A 244 9.99 -15.49 15.77
CA THR A 244 9.21 -14.90 16.87
C THR A 244 9.61 -13.44 17.09
N VAL A 245 10.91 -13.15 17.10
CA VAL A 245 11.40 -11.78 17.30
C VAL A 245 10.94 -10.86 16.17
N LEU A 246 10.99 -11.33 14.92
CA LEU A 246 10.57 -10.57 13.75
C LEU A 246 9.05 -10.43 13.65
N GLN A 247 8.31 -11.50 13.87
CA GLN A 247 6.85 -11.56 13.81
C GLN A 247 6.21 -10.61 14.83
N TYR A 248 6.79 -10.53 16.03
CA TYR A 248 6.25 -9.71 17.12
C TYR A 248 6.94 -8.33 17.27
N ASP A 249 7.78 -7.91 16.32
CA ASP A 249 8.57 -6.66 16.34
C ASP A 249 9.26 -6.42 17.70
N LEU A 250 9.90 -7.46 18.26
CA LEU A 250 10.61 -7.34 19.53
C LEU A 250 11.93 -6.60 19.33
N ARG A 251 12.17 -5.59 20.17
CA ARG A 251 13.35 -4.73 20.07
C ARG A 251 14.35 -5.00 21.19
N LYS A 252 15.63 -4.87 20.87
CA LYS A 252 16.71 -4.94 21.85
C LYS A 252 16.61 -3.80 22.87
N VAL A 253 16.79 -4.12 24.15
CA VAL A 253 17.02 -3.14 25.23
C VAL A 253 18.49 -3.18 25.59
N ASN A 254 19.23 -2.09 25.34
CA ASN A 254 20.69 -2.07 25.54
C ASN A 254 21.07 -2.15 27.02
N GLU A 255 20.24 -1.58 27.89
CA GLU A 255 20.42 -1.52 29.34
C GLU A 255 20.27 -2.88 30.02
N GLY A 256 19.71 -3.87 29.32
CA GLY A 256 19.46 -5.21 29.84
C GLY A 256 20.04 -6.28 28.94
N TRP A 257 21.10 -5.97 28.19
CA TRP A 257 21.70 -6.88 27.21
C TRP A 257 23.10 -7.29 27.62
N ASP A 258 23.35 -8.60 27.68
CA ASP A 258 24.64 -9.17 28.07
C ASP A 258 25.09 -8.74 29.47
N ILE A 259 24.15 -8.70 30.41
CA ILE A 259 24.43 -8.36 31.81
C ILE A 259 24.56 -9.64 32.62
N LEU A 260 25.65 -9.75 33.38
CA LEU A 260 25.81 -10.79 34.38
C LEU A 260 25.16 -10.33 35.70
N THR A 261 24.09 -11.00 36.11
CA THR A 261 23.43 -10.76 37.40
C THR A 261 24.25 -11.35 38.55
N GLU A 262 24.03 -10.87 39.77
CA GLU A 262 24.65 -11.39 41.00
C GLU A 262 24.43 -12.90 41.17
N ASP A 263 23.28 -13.41 40.73
CA ASP A 263 22.91 -14.82 40.74
C ASP A 263 23.63 -15.67 39.67
N LEU A 264 24.66 -15.15 39.01
CA LEU A 264 25.41 -15.82 37.93
C LEU A 264 24.54 -16.20 36.71
N HIS A 265 23.56 -15.35 36.38
CA HIS A 265 22.76 -15.49 35.17
C HIS A 265 23.14 -14.42 34.15
N LEU A 266 23.27 -14.81 32.87
CA LEU A 266 23.37 -13.89 31.75
C LEU A 266 21.98 -13.44 31.35
N MET A 267 21.75 -12.14 31.38
CA MET A 267 20.46 -11.50 31.15
C MET A 267 20.40 -10.83 29.77
N TYR A 268 19.32 -11.10 29.04
CA TYR A 268 19.03 -10.49 27.76
C TYR A 268 17.59 -10.00 27.70
N THR A 269 17.39 -8.71 27.48
CA THR A 269 16.08 -8.07 27.56
C THR A 269 15.57 -7.62 26.19
N LEU A 270 14.32 -7.99 25.90
CA LEU A 270 13.57 -7.68 24.69
C LEU A 270 12.34 -6.83 25.05
N ARG A 271 12.06 -5.85 24.20
CA ARG A 271 10.97 -4.89 24.36
C ARG A 271 9.90 -5.12 23.27
N PRO A 272 8.68 -5.50 23.65
CA PRO A 272 7.55 -5.54 22.73
C PRO A 272 7.10 -4.13 22.26
N PRO A 273 6.39 -4.01 21.13
CA PRO A 273 6.07 -2.73 20.50
C PRO A 273 5.09 -1.85 21.30
N TRP A 274 4.33 -2.43 22.24
CA TRP A 274 3.45 -1.66 23.13
C TRP A 274 4.18 -1.03 24.32
N VAL A 275 5.39 -1.49 24.64
CA VAL A 275 6.21 -0.94 25.73
C VAL A 275 6.98 0.26 25.20
N ARG A 276 6.77 1.43 25.82
CA ARG A 276 7.45 2.66 25.41
C ARG A 276 8.92 2.61 25.80
N SER A 277 9.81 3.14 24.96
CA SER A 277 11.21 3.32 25.34
C SER A 277 11.32 4.40 26.42
N GLN A 278 11.45 3.98 27.67
CA GLN A 278 11.83 4.88 28.74
C GLN A 278 13.31 5.17 28.61
N LYS A 279 13.68 6.44 28.40
CA LYS A 279 15.07 6.86 28.58
C LYS A 279 15.31 6.82 30.08
N PHE A 280 16.10 5.87 30.56
CA PHE A 280 16.68 6.01 31.89
C PHE A 280 17.51 7.29 31.85
N LEU A 281 17.07 8.33 32.56
CA LEU A 281 17.88 9.53 32.70
C LEU A 281 19.24 9.09 33.27
N PRO A 282 20.37 9.60 32.73
CA PRO A 282 21.66 9.32 33.33
C PRO A 282 21.57 9.75 34.80
N ALA A 283 22.07 8.89 35.69
CA ALA A 283 22.12 9.14 37.12
C ALA A 283 23.09 10.31 37.43
N GLU A 284 22.71 11.53 37.05
CA GLU A 284 23.31 12.74 37.59
C GLU A 284 22.77 12.93 39.01
N ASN A 285 23.43 12.27 39.97
CA ASN A 285 23.70 12.80 41.32
C ASN A 285 24.47 11.84 42.22
N ASN A 286 25.38 11.01 41.69
CA ASN A 286 26.52 10.55 42.48
C ASN A 286 27.60 11.63 42.48
N LYS A 287 27.29 12.78 43.08
CA LYS A 287 28.34 13.66 43.59
C LYS A 287 28.95 12.89 44.76
N PRO A 288 30.25 12.51 44.72
CA PRO A 288 30.88 11.98 45.92
C PRO A 288 30.72 13.04 47.01
N LEU A 289 30.13 12.64 48.13
CA LEU A 289 30.01 13.48 49.31
C LEU A 289 31.42 13.96 49.64
N SER A 290 31.65 15.25 49.41
CA SER A 290 32.90 15.96 49.69
C SER A 290 33.38 15.54 51.07
N SER A 291 34.61 15.03 51.12
CA SER A 291 35.37 14.72 52.32
C SER A 291 35.13 15.76 53.43
N ALA A 292 34.73 15.27 54.61
CA ALA A 292 34.68 16.07 55.83
C ALA A 292 36.05 16.72 56.09
N PRO A 293 36.10 17.99 56.53
CA PRO A 293 37.35 18.59 56.97
C PRO A 293 37.76 17.97 58.30
N THR A 294 38.94 17.34 58.31
CA THR A 294 39.66 16.93 59.51
C THR A 294 39.95 18.16 60.37
N PRO A 295 39.54 18.22 61.65
CA PRO A 295 40.04 19.24 62.55
C PRO A 295 41.44 18.82 63.04
N GLU A 296 42.47 19.53 62.58
CA GLU A 296 43.75 19.57 63.29
C GLU A 296 43.73 20.72 64.31
N LEU A 297 43.97 20.34 65.57
CA LEU A 297 44.32 21.13 66.77
C LEU A 297 43.22 22.00 67.40
#